data_AF-A0A0B1S0P2-F1
#
_entry.id   AF-A0A0B1S0P2-F1
#
_cell.length_a   1.000
_cell.length_b   1.000
_cell.length_c   1.000
_cell.angle_alpha   90.00
_cell.angle_beta   90.00
_cell.angle_gamma   90.00
#
_symmetry.space_group_name_H-M   'P 1'
#
loop_
_entity.id
_entity.type
_entity.pdbx_description
1 polymer ?
#
loop_
_entity_poly.entity_id
_entity_poly.type
_entity_poly.pdbx_seq_one_letter_code
_entity_poly.pdbx_strand_id
1 'polypeptide(L)'
;MKYLMVPWPYDGSDPIVVVPIVEEALKPKFAGFSFVQKAPRSWTADGKRLIAGTAWRSKMELVAVDVTDGTVSRLSNHGQCHGSWQIVDVSEDEVLAVVSAPNRPPTLLLGTLPAKGQEDTVFLKANLVIRDFNNMLLDGVDTFGELFDD
;
A
#
# COMPACT_ATOMS: atom_id res chain seq x y z
N MET A 1 -13.91 6.20 -27.28
CA MET A 1 -12.83 5.65 -28.14
C MET A 1 -12.18 6.73 -28.99
N LYS A 2 -10.98 7.17 -28.60
CA LYS A 2 -10.10 8.02 -29.42
C LYS A 2 -8.87 7.17 -29.79
N TYR A 3 -8.29 7.42 -30.96
CA TYR A 3 -7.16 6.64 -31.47
C TYR A 3 -5.98 7.57 -31.74
N LEU A 4 -4.78 7.13 -31.38
CA LEU A 4 -3.56 7.80 -31.83
C LEU A 4 -3.27 7.28 -33.24
N MET A 5 -3.45 8.15 -34.23
CA MET A 5 -3.14 7.88 -35.63
C MET A 5 -1.78 8.49 -35.93
N VAL A 6 -0.88 7.70 -36.50
CA VAL A 6 0.41 8.19 -37.00
C VAL A 6 0.33 8.20 -38.53
N PRO A 7 0.65 9.31 -39.22
CA PRO A 7 0.74 9.30 -40.67
C PRO A 7 1.87 8.34 -41.09
N TRP A 8 1.54 7.37 -41.95
CA TRP A 8 2.54 6.45 -42.51
C TRP A 8 3.26 7.10 -43.74
N PRO A 9 4.38 6.57 -44.26
CA PRO A 9 5.41 7.38 -44.89
C PRO A 9 5.05 7.75 -46.33
N TYR A 10 4.48 8.95 -46.55
CA TYR A 10 4.37 9.67 -47.84
C TYR A 10 4.01 8.85 -49.11
N ASP A 11 3.39 7.68 -48.95
CA ASP A 11 3.04 6.75 -50.04
C ASP A 11 1.54 6.79 -50.38
N GLY A 12 0.77 7.61 -49.67
CA GLY A 12 -0.68 7.75 -49.86
C GLY A 12 -1.50 6.64 -49.21
N SER A 13 -0.90 5.81 -48.35
CA SER A 13 -1.63 4.79 -47.59
C SER A 13 -2.53 5.39 -46.50
N ASP A 14 -3.65 4.72 -46.23
CA ASP A 14 -4.58 5.10 -45.17
C ASP A 14 -3.91 4.94 -43.78
N PRO A 15 -4.10 5.89 -42.85
CA PRO A 15 -3.48 5.83 -41.53
C PRO A 15 -3.94 4.59 -40.74
N ILE A 16 -2.99 3.89 -40.13
CA ILE A 16 -3.25 2.72 -39.30
C ILE A 16 -3.33 3.10 -37.82
N VAL A 17 -4.21 2.44 -37.07
CA VAL A 17 -4.30 2.58 -35.61
C VAL A 17 -3.16 1.82 -34.97
N VAL A 18 -2.22 2.54 -34.34
CA VAL A 18 -1.02 1.92 -33.73
C VAL A 18 -1.25 1.58 -32.27
N VAL A 19 -1.90 2.47 -31.51
CA VAL A 19 -2.18 2.25 -30.09
C VAL A 19 -3.56 2.82 -29.76
N PRO A 20 -4.46 2.03 -29.13
CA PRO A 20 -5.71 2.56 -28.60
C PRO A 20 -5.41 3.52 -27.46
N ILE A 21 -6.02 4.71 -27.49
CA ILE A 21 -5.92 5.65 -26.36
C ILE A 21 -6.78 5.07 -25.25
N VAL A 22 -6.12 4.60 -24.20
CA VAL A 22 -6.78 4.04 -23.00
C VAL A 22 -7.46 5.19 -22.26
N GLU A 23 -8.77 5.09 -22.06
CA GLU A 23 -9.53 6.07 -21.29
C GLU A 23 -9.09 5.99 -19.81
N GLU A 24 -8.76 7.14 -19.21
CA GLU A 24 -8.38 7.19 -17.80
C GLU A 24 -9.56 6.74 -16.92
N ALA A 25 -9.30 5.87 -15.95
CA ALA A 25 -10.32 5.44 -15.01
C ALA A 25 -10.84 6.63 -14.18
N LEU A 26 -12.15 6.93 -14.33
CA LEU A 26 -12.87 8.00 -13.63
C LEU A 26 -12.80 7.94 -12.09
N LYS A 27 -12.46 6.77 -11.53
CA LYS A 27 -12.30 6.56 -10.09
C LYS A 27 -11.01 5.79 -9.81
N PRO A 28 -10.33 6.05 -8.69
CA PRO A 28 -9.17 5.26 -8.27
C PRO A 28 -9.62 3.83 -7.97
N LYS A 29 -9.51 2.96 -8.97
CA LYS A 29 -9.68 1.51 -8.82
C LYS A 29 -8.35 0.85 -8.51
N PHE A 30 -8.41 -0.34 -7.93
CA PHE A 30 -7.23 -1.18 -7.74
C PHE A 30 -6.53 -1.41 -9.07
N ALA A 31 -5.26 -1.00 -9.15
CA ALA A 31 -4.46 -1.02 -10.37
C ALA A 31 -3.81 -2.39 -10.65
N GLY A 32 -4.06 -3.38 -9.79
CA GLY A 32 -3.35 -4.64 -9.76
C GLY A 32 -2.16 -4.62 -8.80
N PHE A 33 -1.61 -5.80 -8.54
CA PHE A 33 -0.43 -5.95 -7.69
C PHE A 33 0.84 -5.62 -8.46
N SER A 34 1.66 -4.74 -7.89
CA SER A 34 3.01 -4.44 -8.37
C SER A 34 3.91 -4.10 -7.19
N PHE A 35 5.18 -4.51 -7.25
CA PHE A 35 6.13 -4.33 -6.14
C PHE A 35 5.58 -4.85 -4.80
N VAL A 36 5.02 -6.06 -4.81
CA VAL A 36 4.33 -6.62 -3.63
C VAL A 36 5.30 -6.74 -2.45
N GLN A 37 4.93 -6.13 -1.32
CA GLN A 37 5.60 -6.28 -0.04
C GLN A 37 4.79 -7.21 0.85
N LYS A 38 5.49 -8.20 1.41
CA LYS A 38 4.95 -9.15 2.37
C LYS A 38 5.58 -8.92 3.73
N ALA A 39 4.79 -9.05 4.78
CA ALA A 39 5.29 -9.14 6.13
C ALA A 39 5.55 -10.61 6.51
N PRO A 40 6.34 -10.89 7.57
CA PRO A 40 6.54 -12.25 8.08
C PRO A 40 5.20 -12.94 8.42
N ARG A 41 4.30 -12.19 9.05
CA ARG A 41 2.88 -12.52 9.22
C ARG A 41 2.05 -11.54 8.42
N SER A 42 0.95 -11.99 7.81
CA SER A 42 0.18 -11.14 6.89
C SER A 42 -1.31 -11.45 6.91
N TRP A 43 -1.78 -12.28 7.82
CA TRP A 43 -3.18 -12.70 7.90
C TRP A 43 -3.87 -12.08 9.09
N THR A 44 -5.14 -11.71 8.90
CA THR A 44 -6.05 -11.39 10.00
C THR A 44 -6.28 -12.59 10.91
N ALA A 45 -6.77 -12.34 12.13
CA ALA A 45 -7.03 -13.40 13.11
C ALA A 45 -7.99 -14.48 12.59
N ASP A 46 -8.96 -14.09 11.77
CA ASP A 46 -9.94 -14.98 11.16
C ASP A 46 -9.43 -15.73 9.91
N GLY A 47 -8.20 -15.43 9.45
CA GLY A 47 -7.57 -16.02 8.28
C GLY A 47 -8.24 -15.65 6.94
N LYS A 48 -9.14 -14.66 6.91
CA LYS A 48 -9.90 -14.31 5.70
C LYS A 48 -9.30 -13.16 4.91
N ARG A 49 -8.45 -12.34 5.53
CA ARG A 49 -7.84 -11.19 4.86
C ARG A 49 -6.32 -11.29 4.89
N LEU A 50 -5.72 -11.13 3.72
CA LEU A 50 -4.28 -10.99 3.55
C LEU A 50 -3.93 -9.51 3.45
N ILE A 51 -3.01 -9.05 4.29
CA ILE A 51 -2.51 -7.68 4.28
C ILE A 51 -1.17 -7.65 3.53
N ALA A 52 -1.07 -6.73 2.57
CA ALA A 52 0.13 -6.59 1.75
C ALA A 52 0.41 -5.13 1.43
N GLY A 53 1.67 -4.83 1.12
CA GLY A 53 2.04 -3.58 0.46
C GLY A 53 2.04 -3.77 -1.06
N THR A 54 1.60 -2.76 -1.80
CA THR A 54 1.69 -2.73 -3.27
C THR A 54 1.89 -1.31 -3.74
N ALA A 55 2.56 -1.14 -4.89
CA ALA A 55 2.57 0.15 -5.53
C ALA A 55 1.16 0.50 -6.01
N TRP A 56 0.76 1.75 -5.77
CA TRP A 56 -0.50 2.31 -6.20
C TRP A 56 -0.22 3.74 -6.68
N ARG A 57 -0.26 3.93 -8.00
CA ARG A 57 0.27 5.14 -8.66
C ARG A 57 1.76 5.31 -8.34
N SER A 58 2.17 6.46 -7.79
CA SER A 58 3.57 6.84 -7.59
C SER A 58 4.12 6.52 -6.20
N LYS A 59 3.40 5.73 -5.40
CA LYS A 59 3.79 5.40 -4.02
C LYS A 59 3.38 3.99 -3.62
N MET A 60 3.95 3.49 -2.53
CA MET A 60 3.52 2.25 -1.90
C MET A 60 2.32 2.51 -0.99
N GLU A 61 1.35 1.60 -1.03
CA GLU A 61 0.13 1.62 -0.22
C GLU A 61 -0.09 0.25 0.44
N LEU A 62 -0.79 0.25 1.57
CA LEU A 62 -1.23 -0.98 2.23
C LEU A 62 -2.62 -1.36 1.74
N VAL A 63 -2.82 -2.64 1.47
CA VAL A 63 -4.09 -3.20 1.04
C VAL A 63 -4.46 -4.42 1.87
N ALA A 64 -5.76 -4.60 2.11
CA ALA A 64 -6.35 -5.84 2.58
C ALA A 64 -7.02 -6.54 1.40
N VAL A 65 -6.70 -7.83 1.24
CA VAL A 65 -7.26 -8.70 0.22
C VAL A 65 -8.14 -9.72 0.92
N ASP A 66 -9.44 -9.63 0.73
CA ASP A 66 -10.37 -10.64 1.22
C ASP A 66 -10.30 -11.86 0.28
N VAL A 67 -9.87 -13.00 0.79
CA VAL A 67 -9.73 -14.22 -0.03
C VAL A 67 -11.04 -14.95 -0.25
N THR A 68 -12.11 -14.58 0.46
CA THR A 68 -13.43 -15.19 0.33
C THR A 68 -14.19 -14.67 -0.90
N ASP A 69 -14.00 -13.40 -1.26
CA ASP A 69 -14.67 -12.76 -2.40
C ASP A 69 -13.73 -12.05 -3.38
N GLY A 70 -12.43 -11.99 -3.09
CA GLY A 70 -11.42 -11.34 -3.93
C GLY A 70 -11.40 -9.82 -3.84
N THR A 71 -12.13 -9.22 -2.89
CA THR A 71 -12.18 -7.77 -2.72
C THR A 71 -10.84 -7.23 -2.24
N VAL A 72 -10.38 -6.13 -2.85
CA VAL A 72 -9.15 -5.44 -2.44
C VAL A 72 -9.51 -4.05 -1.93
N SER A 73 -9.25 -3.83 -0.64
CA SER A 73 -9.49 -2.56 0.06
C SER A 73 -8.16 -1.89 0.40
N ARG A 74 -8.06 -0.58 0.14
CA ARG A 74 -6.86 0.20 0.48
C ARG A 74 -6.96 0.69 1.93
N LEU A 75 -6.03 0.26 2.78
CA LEU A 75 -5.98 0.61 4.20
C LEU A 75 -5.32 1.98 4.44
N SER A 76 -4.43 2.38 3.54
CA SER A 76 -3.72 3.65 3.59
C SER A 76 -4.49 4.81 2.94
N ASN A 77 -5.82 4.75 2.92
CA ASN A 77 -6.68 5.81 2.36
C ASN A 77 -6.91 6.99 3.30
N HIS A 78 -6.17 7.07 4.40
CA HIS A 78 -6.40 8.09 5.40
C HIS A 78 -6.02 9.50 4.94
N GLY A 79 -6.97 10.42 5.04
CA GLY A 79 -6.79 11.85 4.76
C GLY A 79 -5.81 12.57 5.70
N GLN A 80 -5.51 11.96 6.86
CA GLN A 80 -4.63 12.56 7.89
C GLN A 80 -3.16 12.15 7.73
N CYS A 81 -2.88 11.01 7.08
CA CYS A 81 -1.54 10.47 6.96
C CYS A 81 -1.21 10.15 5.50
N HIS A 82 -0.50 11.08 4.87
CA HIS A 82 -0.02 10.94 3.51
C HIS A 82 1.45 10.50 3.49
N GLY A 83 1.78 9.62 2.56
CA GLY A 83 3.12 9.12 2.38
C GLY A 83 3.14 7.85 1.54
N SER A 84 4.33 7.27 1.42
CA SER A 84 4.58 5.93 0.93
C SER A 84 4.69 4.99 2.14
N TRP A 85 4.01 3.85 2.05
CA TRP A 85 3.84 2.91 3.15
C TRP A 85 4.66 1.64 2.96
N GLN A 86 5.17 1.09 4.05
CA GLN A 86 5.83 -0.22 4.07
C GLN A 86 5.23 -1.06 5.19
N ILE A 87 4.78 -2.26 4.88
CA ILE A 87 4.32 -3.23 5.89
C ILE A 87 5.52 -3.80 6.64
N VAL A 88 5.43 -3.89 7.96
CA VAL A 88 6.46 -4.50 8.82
C VAL A 88 5.97 -5.85 9.32
N ASP A 89 4.82 -5.88 9.98
CA ASP A 89 4.25 -7.12 10.52
C ASP A 89 2.73 -7.03 10.72
N VAL A 90 2.09 -8.18 10.85
CA VAL A 90 0.66 -8.31 11.19
C VAL A 90 0.50 -9.31 12.34
N SER A 91 -0.11 -8.90 13.43
CA SER A 91 -0.39 -9.77 14.56
C SER A 91 -1.89 -9.78 14.81
N GLU A 92 -2.56 -10.90 14.53
CA GLU A 92 -4.02 -10.98 14.61
C GLU A 92 -4.65 -9.89 13.73
N ASP A 93 -5.38 -8.95 14.33
CA ASP A 93 -5.98 -7.81 13.62
C ASP A 93 -5.18 -6.51 13.81
N GLU A 94 -3.92 -6.57 14.25
CA GLU A 94 -3.03 -5.42 14.36
C GLU A 94 -2.00 -5.36 13.24
N VAL A 95 -1.78 -4.16 12.67
CA VAL A 95 -0.84 -3.91 11.59
C VAL A 95 0.22 -2.93 12.06
N LEU A 96 1.48 -3.37 11.95
CA LEU A 96 2.66 -2.55 12.14
C LEU A 96 3.20 -2.11 10.77
N ALA A 97 3.35 -0.82 10.56
CA ALA A 97 3.77 -0.25 9.28
C ALA A 97 4.66 0.97 9.46
N VAL A 98 5.48 1.25 8.45
CA VAL A 98 6.25 2.49 8.35
C VAL A 98 5.63 3.38 7.28
N VAL A 99 5.48 4.67 7.57
CA VAL A 99 5.08 5.68 6.57
C VAL A 99 6.16 6.75 6.46
N SER A 100 6.45 7.20 5.25
CA SER A 100 7.38 8.30 4.99
C SER A 100 6.90 9.20 3.86
N ALA A 101 7.37 10.45 3.83
CA ALA A 101 7.10 11.39 2.75
C ALA A 101 8.34 12.26 2.49
N PRO A 102 8.49 12.91 1.33
CA PRO A 102 9.67 13.75 1.04
C PRO A 102 9.94 14.86 2.08
N ASN A 103 8.89 15.31 2.77
CA ASN A 103 8.94 16.32 3.81
C ASN A 103 8.81 15.77 5.24
N ARG A 104 8.77 14.44 5.42
CA ARG A 104 8.56 13.79 6.72
C ARG A 104 9.44 12.54 6.85
N PRO A 105 10.31 12.45 7.87
CA PRO A 105 11.10 11.24 8.10
C PRO A 105 10.18 10.03 8.35
N PRO A 106 10.66 8.80 8.15
CA PRO A 106 9.82 7.64 8.33
C PRO A 106 9.35 7.50 9.80
N THR A 107 8.10 7.09 9.98
CA THR A 107 7.45 6.92 11.29
C THR A 107 6.84 5.54 11.37
N LEU A 108 7.06 4.85 12.49
CA LEU A 108 6.46 3.55 12.78
C LEU A 108 5.07 3.75 13.37
N LEU A 109 4.09 3.12 12.76
CA LEU A 109 2.68 3.19 13.08
C LEU A 109 2.16 1.81 13.44
N LEU A 110 1.37 1.74 14.49
CA LEU A 110 0.58 0.55 14.84
C LEU A 110 -0.89 0.92 14.72
N GLY A 111 -1.71 0.03 14.19
CA GLY A 111 -3.14 0.18 14.37
C GLY A 111 -3.93 -1.05 14.04
N THR A 112 -5.19 -1.00 14.45
CA THR A 112 -6.10 -2.13 14.42
C THR A 112 -6.88 -2.13 13.11
N LEU A 113 -6.98 -3.29 12.48
CA LEU A 113 -7.79 -3.53 11.33
C LEU A 113 -9.27 -3.51 11.75
N PRO A 114 -10.10 -2.69 11.08
CA PRO A 114 -11.52 -2.70 11.32
C PRO A 114 -12.14 -3.98 10.73
N ALA A 115 -13.40 -4.22 11.08
CA ALA A 115 -14.17 -5.31 10.50
C ALA A 115 -14.27 -5.18 8.97
N LYS A 116 -14.56 -6.29 8.29
CA LYS A 116 -14.78 -6.33 6.84
C LYS A 116 -15.79 -5.25 6.41
N GLY A 117 -15.45 -4.49 5.38
CA GLY A 117 -16.28 -3.42 4.81
C GLY A 117 -16.18 -2.08 5.54
N GLN A 118 -15.32 -1.98 6.56
CA GLN A 118 -15.01 -0.74 7.26
C GLN A 118 -13.55 -0.33 7.08
N GLU A 119 -12.86 -0.80 6.03
CA GLU A 119 -11.42 -0.56 5.83
C GLU A 119 -11.05 0.94 5.70
N ASP A 120 -12.03 1.81 5.43
CA ASP A 120 -11.86 3.26 5.45
C ASP A 120 -11.66 3.84 6.87
N THR A 121 -11.95 3.06 7.92
CA THR A 121 -11.83 3.46 9.34
C THR A 121 -10.56 2.93 10.01
N VAL A 122 -9.60 2.36 9.27
CA VAL A 122 -8.34 1.90 9.85
C VAL A 122 -7.57 3.07 10.46
N PHE A 123 -7.51 3.14 11.79
CA PHE A 123 -6.74 4.17 12.49
C PHE A 123 -5.35 3.65 12.86
N LEU A 124 -4.33 3.99 12.04
CA LEU A 124 -2.93 3.75 12.38
C LEU A 124 -2.42 4.92 13.23
N LYS A 125 -2.05 4.65 14.49
CA LYS A 125 -1.48 5.63 15.43
C LYS A 125 0.03 5.60 15.36
N ALA A 126 0.63 6.79 15.45
CA ALA A 126 2.07 6.91 15.56
C ALA A 126 2.51 6.57 16.97
N ASN A 127 3.25 5.48 17.11
CA ASN A 127 3.80 5.05 18.39
C ASN A 127 5.30 5.39 18.49
N LEU A 128 6.01 5.55 17.37
CA LEU A 128 7.43 5.89 17.39
C LEU A 128 7.87 6.64 16.12
N VAL A 129 8.55 7.78 16.29
CA VAL A 129 9.25 8.46 15.19
C VAL A 129 10.66 7.88 15.09
N ILE A 130 10.96 7.18 14.00
CA ILE A 130 12.29 6.63 13.76
C ILE A 130 13.20 7.81 13.36
N ARG A 131 14.05 8.27 14.29
CA ARG A 131 14.94 9.42 14.04
C ARG A 131 16.26 9.05 13.37
N ASP A 132 16.68 7.79 13.38
CA ASP A 132 17.92 7.35 12.73
C ASP A 132 17.83 5.92 12.18
N PHE A 133 17.80 5.77 10.86
CA PHE A 133 17.83 4.45 10.18
C PHE A 133 19.19 3.75 10.30
N ASN A 134 20.27 4.50 10.50
CA ASN A 134 21.63 3.95 10.44
C ASN A 134 22.06 3.18 11.70
N ASN A 135 21.42 3.41 12.85
CA ASN A 135 21.83 2.77 14.11
C ASN A 135 21.04 1.48 14.42
N MET A 136 19.89 1.25 13.78
CA MET A 136 19.02 0.10 14.11
C MET A 136 19.53 -1.25 13.58
N LEU A 137 20.46 -1.24 12.62
CA LEU A 137 21.16 -2.45 12.15
C LEU A 137 22.33 -2.87 13.07
N LEU A 138 22.75 -2.00 13.99
CA LEU A 138 23.86 -2.25 14.91
C LEU A 138 23.38 -2.58 16.34
N ASP A 139 22.22 -2.08 16.74
CA ASP A 139 21.64 -2.33 18.08
C ASP A 139 20.62 -3.48 18.07
N GLY A 140 20.92 -4.53 17.31
CA GLY A 140 20.14 -5.76 17.33
C GLY A 140 20.10 -6.32 18.76
N VAL A 141 18.88 -6.56 19.25
CA VAL A 141 18.53 -7.08 20.59
C VAL A 141 18.46 -5.98 21.65
N ASP A 142 17.25 -5.46 21.94
CA ASP A 142 16.74 -5.20 23.32
C ASP A 142 15.49 -4.29 23.44
N THR A 143 14.94 -3.69 22.37
CA THR A 143 13.84 -2.70 22.54
C THR A 143 12.41 -3.25 22.49
N PHE A 144 12.19 -4.55 22.31
CA PHE A 144 10.83 -5.14 22.26
C PHE A 144 10.31 -5.66 23.61
N GLY A 145 11.14 -5.71 24.66
CA GLY A 145 10.79 -6.31 25.95
C GLY A 145 9.90 -5.47 26.86
N GLU A 146 9.70 -4.19 26.60
CA GLU A 146 9.01 -3.28 27.54
C GLU A 146 7.61 -2.81 27.08
N LEU A 147 7.05 -3.37 25.99
CA LEU A 147 5.76 -2.94 25.45
C LEU A 147 4.58 -3.88 25.76
N PHE A 148 4.80 -4.95 26.52
CA PHE A 148 3.76 -5.94 26.86
C PHE A 148 3.76 -6.37 28.33
N ASP A 149 4.23 -5.50 29.25
CA ASP A 149 3.93 -5.66 30.67
C ASP A 149 3.01 -4.51 31.12
N ASP A 150 1.91 -4.93 31.74
CA ASP A 150 0.73 -4.24 32.30
C ASP A 150 -0.47 -3.91 31.38
#